data_AF-A0A1H2WGZ7-F1
#
_entry.id   AF-A0A1H2WGZ7-F1
#
_cell.length_a   1.000
_cell.length_b   1.000
_cell.length_c   1.000
_cell.angle_alpha   90.00
_cell.angle_beta   90.00
_cell.angle_gamma   90.00
#
_symmetry.space_group_name_H-M   'P 1'
#
loop_
_entity.id
_entity.type
_entity.pdbx_description
1 polymer ?
#
loop_
_entity_poly.entity_id
_entity_poly.type
_entity_poly.pdbx_seq_one_letter_code
_entity_poly.pdbx_strand_id
1 'polypeptide(L)'
;MTNPYGPPPGQQPYPQQGPPMAPPGGYGPPSGPMPQQPMPQQPMQQPGMPQQPMQPQMQPGMPQQGYPQPPAPAAPQGQPMAPPAPGMGRIMIDCSYFWLAFMLMFFKPQVTINGQPGPILNWGKTPVDLPPGQYQIGIHVNYLWQVGLATAVIPVNAGQQIDVHYAAPVIVFLNGAIGPTPQKAPGMGLAIGIMAGSVALCVLLILLSIISAAMG
;
A
#
# COMPACT_ATOMS: atom_id res chain seq x y z
N MET A 1 -36.08 -17.00 -44.62
CA MET A 1 -36.64 -15.90 -43.82
C MET A 1 -35.53 -14.88 -43.64
N THR A 2 -35.65 -13.75 -44.33
CA THR A 2 -34.64 -12.71 -44.57
C THR A 2 -34.83 -11.54 -43.61
N ASN A 3 -33.75 -11.06 -43.00
CA ASN A 3 -33.74 -9.87 -42.15
C ASN A 3 -33.58 -8.61 -43.04
N PRO A 4 -34.55 -7.66 -43.10
CA PRO A 4 -34.68 -6.75 -44.25
C PRO A 4 -34.18 -5.29 -44.04
N TYR A 5 -33.27 -5.00 -43.13
CA TYR A 5 -32.76 -3.63 -42.95
C TYR A 5 -31.28 -3.49 -43.34
N GLY A 6 -31.05 -3.18 -44.62
CA GLY A 6 -29.77 -2.70 -45.14
C GLY A 6 -29.66 -1.17 -45.05
N PRO A 7 -28.43 -0.61 -44.99
CA PRO A 7 -28.22 0.83 -44.91
C PRO A 7 -28.52 1.54 -46.27
N PRO A 8 -29.01 2.80 -46.25
CA PRO A 8 -29.34 3.55 -47.45
C PRO A 8 -28.08 3.96 -48.25
N PRO A 9 -28.14 3.97 -49.60
CA PRO A 9 -27.00 4.30 -50.45
C PRO A 9 -26.89 5.81 -50.73
N GLY A 10 -25.68 6.35 -50.56
CA GLY A 10 -25.24 7.60 -51.19
C GLY A 10 -24.88 8.74 -50.24
N GLN A 11 -23.64 8.75 -49.72
CA GLN A 11 -22.67 9.84 -49.95
C GLN A 11 -21.27 9.46 -49.40
N GLN A 12 -20.27 10.07 -50.04
CA GLN A 12 -18.91 9.59 -50.30
C GLN A 12 -17.89 9.83 -49.16
N PRO A 13 -16.65 9.28 -49.29
CA PRO A 13 -15.69 9.14 -48.20
C PRO A 13 -14.80 10.38 -47.98
N TYR A 14 -14.48 10.67 -46.73
CA TYR A 14 -13.43 11.63 -46.37
C TYR A 14 -12.04 11.01 -46.59
N PRO A 15 -11.11 11.71 -47.27
CA PRO A 15 -9.75 11.21 -47.50
C PRO A 15 -8.80 11.49 -46.32
N GLN A 16 -7.84 10.57 -46.15
CA GLN A 16 -6.63 10.75 -45.35
C GLN A 16 -5.86 12.02 -45.75
N GLN A 17 -5.34 12.74 -44.74
CA GLN A 17 -4.24 13.69 -44.93
C GLN A 17 -3.23 13.51 -43.78
N GLY A 18 -2.14 12.79 -44.07
CA GLY A 18 -0.93 12.82 -43.27
C GLY A 18 -0.10 14.08 -43.60
N PRO A 19 0.79 14.53 -42.69
CA PRO A 19 1.63 15.69 -42.94
C PRO A 19 2.73 15.39 -43.99
N PRO A 20 2.98 16.30 -44.96
CA PRO A 20 4.02 16.11 -45.97
C PRO A 20 5.43 16.36 -45.44
N MET A 21 6.37 15.59 -46.02
CA MET A 21 7.82 15.58 -45.79
C MET A 21 8.52 16.91 -46.10
N ALA A 22 9.60 17.20 -45.36
CA ALA A 22 10.48 18.35 -45.58
C ALA A 22 11.48 18.14 -46.74
N PRO A 23 11.84 19.19 -47.50
CA PRO A 23 12.92 19.14 -48.50
C PRO A 23 14.31 19.45 -47.89
N PRO A 24 15.42 18.99 -48.52
CA PRO A 24 16.77 19.08 -47.96
C PRO A 24 17.62 20.23 -48.53
N GLY A 25 18.41 20.88 -47.66
CA GLY A 25 19.74 21.46 -47.93
C GLY A 25 19.84 22.90 -48.47
N GLY A 26 20.60 23.76 -47.77
CA GLY A 26 21.07 25.05 -48.30
C GLY A 26 21.71 25.99 -47.26
N TYR A 27 22.96 26.40 -47.51
CA TYR A 27 23.91 27.11 -46.63
C TYR A 27 23.65 28.64 -46.40
N GLY A 28 24.01 29.18 -45.21
CA GLY A 28 24.45 30.59 -45.03
C GLY A 28 23.91 31.39 -43.80
N PRO A 29 24.75 32.14 -43.02
CA PRO A 29 24.39 33.18 -42.03
C PRO A 29 24.54 34.62 -42.62
N PRO A 30 24.43 35.80 -41.92
CA PRO A 30 24.15 36.14 -40.51
C PRO A 30 23.14 37.32 -40.25
N SER A 31 22.91 37.60 -38.95
CA SER A 31 22.61 38.91 -38.29
C SER A 31 21.33 39.71 -38.59
N GLY A 32 20.46 39.82 -37.57
CA GLY A 32 19.47 40.88 -37.39
C GLY A 32 19.06 41.02 -35.91
N PRO A 33 18.90 42.23 -35.35
CA PRO A 33 18.72 42.44 -33.91
C PRO A 33 17.30 42.07 -33.42
N MET A 34 17.24 41.35 -32.29
CA MET A 34 16.01 41.01 -31.57
C MET A 34 15.48 42.21 -30.75
N PRO A 35 14.18 42.52 -30.79
CA PRO A 35 13.56 43.49 -29.89
C PRO A 35 13.36 42.91 -28.48
N GLN A 36 13.77 43.69 -27.47
CA GLN A 36 13.70 43.36 -26.04
C GLN A 36 12.26 43.45 -25.51
N GLN A 37 11.81 42.42 -24.80
CA GLN A 37 10.58 42.48 -23.98
C GLN A 37 10.92 42.94 -22.53
N PRO A 38 10.12 43.83 -21.91
CA PRO A 38 10.42 44.35 -20.57
C PRO A 38 10.10 43.34 -19.45
N MET A 39 11.03 43.20 -18.50
CA MET A 39 10.82 42.52 -17.22
C MET A 39 9.94 43.38 -16.27
N PRO A 40 8.98 42.79 -15.53
CA PRO A 40 8.25 43.51 -14.49
C PRO A 40 9.10 43.69 -13.22
N GLN A 41 9.11 44.92 -12.72
CA GLN A 41 9.86 45.44 -11.58
C GLN A 41 9.26 44.98 -10.24
N GLN A 42 10.11 44.57 -9.30
CA GLN A 42 9.76 44.38 -7.89
C GLN A 42 9.69 45.73 -7.15
N PRO A 43 8.67 46.00 -6.31
CA PRO A 43 8.63 47.23 -5.53
C PRO A 43 9.62 47.20 -4.35
N MET A 44 10.34 48.32 -4.22
CA MET A 44 11.28 48.64 -3.14
C MET A 44 10.58 48.91 -1.79
N GLN A 45 11.40 48.73 -0.75
CA GLN A 45 11.16 48.84 0.68
C GLN A 45 10.68 50.23 1.14
N GLN A 46 9.88 50.27 2.22
CA GLN A 46 9.60 51.49 3.00
C GLN A 46 10.10 51.37 4.45
N PRO A 47 10.44 52.50 5.11
CA PRO A 47 11.36 52.55 6.25
C PRO A 47 10.67 52.82 7.60
N GLY A 48 11.23 52.21 8.66
CA GLY A 48 11.41 52.84 9.97
C GLY A 48 10.31 52.70 11.03
N MET A 49 10.48 51.75 11.96
CA MET A 49 10.14 51.92 13.39
C MET A 49 11.20 51.19 14.25
N PRO A 50 11.77 51.81 15.30
CA PRO A 50 12.88 51.22 16.06
C PRO A 50 12.41 50.14 17.02
N GLN A 51 12.92 48.91 16.86
CA GLN A 51 12.75 47.83 17.84
C GLN A 51 13.84 47.92 18.91
N GLN A 52 13.39 47.92 20.17
CA GLN A 52 14.21 47.83 21.38
C GLN A 52 14.92 46.47 21.45
N PRO A 53 16.22 46.41 21.81
CA PRO A 53 16.88 45.13 22.03
C PRO A 53 16.55 44.59 23.44
N MET A 54 15.69 43.56 23.53
CA MET A 54 15.72 42.63 24.67
C MET A 54 16.69 41.50 24.35
N GLN A 55 17.91 41.59 24.87
CA GLN A 55 18.81 40.44 24.99
C GLN A 55 18.74 39.91 26.44
N PRO A 56 18.36 38.64 26.65
CA PRO A 56 18.48 37.99 27.95
C PRO A 56 19.95 37.85 28.38
N GLN A 57 20.21 38.17 29.64
CA GLN A 57 21.50 38.01 30.34
C GLN A 57 22.15 36.64 30.07
N MET A 58 23.37 36.65 29.54
CA MET A 58 24.26 35.49 29.57
C MET A 58 24.80 35.31 31.00
N GLN A 59 24.32 34.27 31.70
CA GLN A 59 24.99 33.73 32.89
C GLN A 59 26.22 32.92 32.46
N PRO A 60 27.42 33.12 33.04
CA PRO A 60 28.57 32.27 32.78
C PRO A 60 28.34 30.87 33.39
N GLY A 61 27.91 29.92 32.55
CA GLY A 61 27.77 28.52 32.94
C GLY A 61 29.13 27.82 33.01
N MET A 62 29.38 27.14 34.12
CA MET A 62 30.56 26.29 34.37
C MET A 62 30.62 25.14 33.33
N PRO A 63 31.80 24.71 32.86
CA PRO A 63 31.90 23.61 31.91
C PRO A 63 31.57 22.28 32.59
N GLN A 64 30.37 21.73 32.36
CA GLN A 64 30.08 20.34 32.65
C GLN A 64 30.68 19.43 31.56
N GLN A 65 31.65 18.61 31.97
CA GLN A 65 32.15 17.48 31.18
C GLN A 65 31.02 16.46 31.00
N GLY A 66 30.41 16.46 29.81
CA GLY A 66 29.42 15.47 29.42
C GLY A 66 30.06 14.12 29.15
N TYR A 67 29.72 13.11 29.94
CA TYR A 67 29.96 11.71 29.59
C TYR A 67 29.13 11.38 28.33
N PRO A 68 29.71 10.68 27.32
CA PRO A 68 28.94 10.27 26.16
C PRO A 68 27.87 9.26 26.57
N GLN A 69 26.60 9.64 26.41
CA GLN A 69 25.48 8.69 26.51
C GLN A 69 25.60 7.67 25.37
N PRO A 70 25.49 6.35 25.65
CA PRO A 70 25.40 5.36 24.60
C PRO A 70 24.12 5.57 23.78
N PRO A 71 24.16 5.37 22.45
CA PRO A 71 22.99 5.53 21.60
C PRO A 71 21.88 4.58 22.05
N ALA A 72 20.70 5.15 22.29
CA ALA A 72 19.51 4.35 22.57
C ALA A 72 19.23 3.38 21.41
N PRO A 73 18.76 2.15 21.66
CA PRO A 73 18.39 1.23 20.60
C PRO A 73 17.36 1.88 19.70
N ALA A 74 17.66 1.99 18.41
CA ALA A 74 16.71 2.46 17.42
C ALA A 74 15.50 1.51 17.42
N ALA A 75 14.35 2.01 17.87
CA ALA A 75 13.08 1.34 17.60
C ALA A 75 12.97 1.19 16.06
N PRO A 76 12.47 0.06 15.53
CA PRO A 76 12.29 -0.12 14.09
C PRO A 76 11.28 0.92 13.58
N GLN A 77 11.78 2.06 13.13
CA GLN A 77 11.01 3.08 12.42
C GLN A 77 10.63 2.48 11.07
N GLY A 78 9.33 2.27 10.87
CA GLY A 78 8.79 1.82 9.59
C GLY A 78 9.31 2.73 8.48
N GLN A 79 9.82 2.13 7.40
CA GLN A 79 10.43 2.90 6.31
C GLN A 79 9.42 3.93 5.78
N PRO A 80 9.83 5.19 5.55
CA PRO A 80 8.97 6.19 4.96
C PRO A 80 8.54 5.72 3.57
N MET A 81 7.27 5.37 3.39
CA MET A 81 6.73 5.06 2.05
C MET A 81 6.62 6.36 1.25
N ALA A 82 7.16 6.36 0.03
CA ALA A 82 7.06 7.49 -0.89
C ALA A 82 5.58 7.89 -1.09
N PRO A 83 5.21 9.17 -1.14
CA PRO A 83 3.81 9.60 -1.27
C PRO A 83 3.15 9.06 -2.56
N PRO A 84 1.82 8.89 -2.58
CA PRO A 84 1.12 8.48 -3.80
C PRO A 84 1.30 9.53 -4.90
N ALA A 85 1.29 9.08 -6.17
CA ALA A 85 1.39 9.97 -7.31
C ALA A 85 0.24 11.01 -7.33
N PRO A 86 0.46 12.22 -7.87
CA PRO A 86 -0.58 13.25 -7.94
C PRO A 86 -1.85 12.73 -8.61
N GLY A 87 -3.01 12.97 -7.98
CA GLY A 87 -4.31 12.51 -8.47
C GLY A 87 -4.69 11.07 -8.10
N MET A 88 -3.79 10.31 -7.49
CA MET A 88 -4.06 8.95 -7.00
C MET A 88 -4.42 8.96 -5.51
N GLY A 89 -5.19 7.97 -5.08
CA GLY A 89 -5.30 7.59 -3.67
C GLY A 89 -4.43 6.36 -3.39
N ARG A 90 -4.20 6.08 -2.10
CA ARG A 90 -3.42 4.95 -1.63
C ARG A 90 -4.24 4.06 -0.71
N ILE A 91 -4.20 2.77 -0.97
CA ILE A 91 -4.63 1.75 -0.02
C ILE A 91 -3.39 1.11 0.61
N MET A 92 -3.24 1.25 1.92
CA MET A 92 -2.26 0.51 2.70
C MET A 92 -2.86 -0.80 3.15
N ILE A 93 -2.49 -1.87 2.47
CA ILE A 93 -2.97 -3.21 2.81
C ILE A 93 -2.00 -3.82 3.82
N ASP A 94 -2.47 -4.02 5.04
CA ASP A 94 -1.73 -4.65 6.13
C ASP A 94 -2.16 -6.12 6.26
N CYS A 95 -1.31 -7.03 5.79
CA CYS A 95 -1.58 -8.46 5.83
C CYS A 95 -0.95 -9.11 7.06
N SER A 96 -1.76 -9.82 7.83
CA SER A 96 -1.32 -10.53 9.03
C SER A 96 -1.77 -11.99 9.04
N TYR A 97 -1.05 -12.82 9.80
CA TYR A 97 -1.42 -14.19 10.09
C TYR A 97 -1.19 -14.48 11.57
N PHE A 98 -1.90 -15.47 12.10
CA PHE A 98 -1.70 -15.93 13.47
C PHE A 98 -0.50 -16.86 13.56
N TRP A 99 0.25 -16.83 14.67
CA TRP A 99 1.49 -17.60 14.81
C TRP A 99 1.31 -19.12 14.68
N LEU A 100 0.15 -19.69 15.05
CA LEU A 100 -0.13 -21.11 14.81
C LEU A 100 -0.19 -21.45 13.30
N ALA A 101 -0.52 -20.45 12.46
CA ALA A 101 -0.53 -20.55 11.00
C ALA A 101 0.80 -20.05 10.39
N PHE A 102 1.92 -20.15 11.10
CA PHE A 102 3.22 -19.66 10.65
C PHE A 102 3.64 -20.22 9.29
N MET A 103 3.17 -21.40 8.87
CA MET A 103 3.42 -21.95 7.54
C MET A 103 2.99 -21.00 6.40
N LEU A 104 2.03 -20.11 6.63
CA LEU A 104 1.63 -19.10 5.67
C LEU A 104 2.74 -18.07 5.39
N MET A 105 3.72 -17.91 6.28
CA MET A 105 4.84 -16.98 6.08
C MET A 105 5.63 -17.24 4.78
N PHE A 106 5.63 -18.50 4.30
CA PHE A 106 6.33 -18.90 3.09
C PHE A 106 5.57 -18.56 1.80
N PHE A 107 4.30 -18.17 1.91
CA PHE A 107 3.42 -17.90 0.77
C PHE A 107 2.98 -16.44 0.81
N LYS A 108 3.16 -15.74 -0.31
CA LYS A 108 2.79 -14.33 -0.40
C LYS A 108 1.28 -14.18 -0.61
N PRO A 109 0.61 -13.27 0.13
CA PRO A 109 -0.78 -12.93 -0.17
C PRO A 109 -0.89 -12.28 -1.56
N GLN A 110 -2.03 -12.50 -2.19
CA GLN A 110 -2.38 -11.95 -3.49
C GLN A 110 -3.61 -11.06 -3.32
N VAL A 111 -3.62 -9.93 -4.02
CA VAL A 111 -4.79 -9.07 -4.09
C VAL A 111 -5.44 -9.17 -5.47
N THR A 112 -6.76 -9.15 -5.48
CA THR A 112 -7.58 -8.91 -6.66
C THR A 112 -8.28 -7.57 -6.51
N ILE A 113 -8.25 -6.75 -7.55
CA ILE A 113 -8.87 -5.43 -7.60
C ILE A 113 -9.97 -5.51 -8.66
N ASN A 114 -11.23 -5.39 -8.24
CA ASN A 114 -12.40 -5.58 -9.12
C ASN A 114 -12.38 -6.92 -9.86
N GLY A 115 -11.92 -7.98 -9.17
CA GLY A 115 -11.79 -9.33 -9.73
C GLY A 115 -10.59 -9.55 -10.64
N GLN A 116 -9.80 -8.51 -10.96
CA GLN A 116 -8.57 -8.64 -11.73
C GLN A 116 -7.36 -8.84 -10.82
N PRO A 117 -6.34 -9.61 -11.23
CA PRO A 117 -5.13 -9.77 -10.43
C PRO A 117 -4.41 -8.43 -10.25
N GLY A 118 -4.09 -8.10 -9.00
CA GLY A 118 -3.32 -6.92 -8.61
C GLY A 118 -1.85 -7.25 -8.31
N PRO A 119 -1.13 -6.33 -7.65
CA PRO A 119 0.26 -6.59 -7.23
C PRO A 119 0.34 -7.72 -6.20
N ILE A 120 1.50 -8.38 -6.13
CA ILE A 120 1.76 -9.36 -5.05
C ILE A 120 1.98 -8.60 -3.74
N LEU A 121 1.31 -9.01 -2.68
CA LEU A 121 1.43 -8.40 -1.36
C LEU A 121 2.55 -9.04 -0.54
N ASN A 122 3.06 -8.32 0.45
CA ASN A 122 3.90 -8.87 1.50
C ASN A 122 3.10 -9.01 2.80
N TRP A 123 3.55 -9.90 3.69
CA TRP A 123 3.11 -9.89 5.08
C TRP A 123 3.54 -8.56 5.73
N GLY A 124 2.62 -7.90 6.42
CA GLY A 124 2.72 -6.51 6.84
C GLY A 124 2.13 -5.54 5.81
N LYS A 125 2.62 -4.29 5.80
CA LYS A 125 2.06 -3.21 5.00
C LYS A 125 2.58 -3.21 3.56
N THR A 126 1.67 -3.20 2.60
CA THR A 126 1.95 -3.02 1.17
C THR A 126 1.12 -1.85 0.62
N PRO A 127 1.74 -0.82 0.03
CA PRO A 127 1.02 0.29 -0.59
C PRO A 127 0.49 -0.12 -1.96
N VAL A 128 -0.76 0.22 -2.24
CA VAL A 128 -1.39 0.05 -3.56
C VAL A 128 -1.99 1.40 -3.96
N ASP A 129 -1.43 2.02 -4.99
CA ASP A 129 -1.89 3.31 -5.49
C ASP A 129 -2.93 3.10 -6.59
N LEU A 130 -4.10 3.70 -6.43
CA LEU A 130 -5.24 3.57 -7.33
C LEU A 130 -5.86 4.93 -7.65
N PRO A 131 -6.46 5.12 -8.83
CA PRO A 131 -7.25 6.30 -9.11
C PRO A 131 -8.43 6.45 -8.14
N PRO A 132 -9.06 7.63 -8.04
CA PRO A 132 -10.25 7.80 -7.23
C PRO A 132 -11.42 6.97 -7.75
N GLY A 133 -12.10 6.24 -6.87
CA GLY A 133 -13.19 5.34 -7.24
C GLY A 133 -13.57 4.36 -6.12
N GLN A 134 -14.55 3.49 -6.38
CA GLN A 134 -14.87 2.38 -5.48
C GLN A 134 -14.27 1.09 -6.01
N TYR A 135 -13.51 0.40 -5.16
CA TYR A 135 -12.83 -0.84 -5.53
C TYR A 135 -13.26 -2.00 -4.65
N GLN A 136 -13.59 -3.12 -5.28
CA GLN A 136 -13.75 -4.39 -4.60
C GLN A 136 -12.38 -5.06 -4.48
N ILE A 137 -11.83 -5.04 -3.28
CA ILE A 137 -10.54 -5.63 -2.94
C ILE A 137 -10.79 -7.03 -2.39
N GLY A 138 -10.27 -8.04 -3.08
CA GLY A 138 -10.21 -9.42 -2.62
C GLY A 138 -8.79 -9.78 -2.24
N ILE A 139 -8.58 -10.44 -1.10
CA ILE A 139 -7.26 -10.92 -0.67
C ILE A 139 -7.36 -12.42 -0.37
N HIS A 140 -6.38 -13.17 -0.85
CA HIS A 140 -6.22 -14.60 -0.55
C HIS A 140 -4.73 -14.96 -0.52
N VAL A 141 -4.41 -16.12 0.04
CA VAL A 141 -3.05 -16.69 -0.02
C VAL A 141 -3.08 -17.91 -0.91
N ASN A 142 -2.19 -17.95 -1.91
CA ASN A 142 -2.00 -19.14 -2.74
C ASN A 142 -1.06 -20.10 -2.03
N TYR A 143 -1.67 -21.12 -1.40
CA TYR A 143 -0.97 -22.26 -0.83
C TYR A 143 -1.09 -23.46 -1.79
N LEU A 144 -1.79 -24.53 -1.40
CA LEU A 144 -2.23 -25.61 -2.28
C LEU A 144 -3.52 -25.26 -3.05
N TRP A 145 -4.29 -24.32 -2.52
CA TRP A 145 -5.49 -23.71 -3.10
C TRP A 145 -5.59 -22.27 -2.59
N GLN A 146 -6.66 -21.56 -2.95
CA GLN A 146 -6.93 -20.22 -2.43
C GLN A 146 -7.39 -20.31 -0.97
N VAL A 147 -6.52 -19.91 -0.05
CA VAL A 147 -6.79 -19.90 1.38
C VAL A 147 -7.16 -18.50 1.84
N GLY A 148 -8.16 -18.40 2.71
CA GLY A 148 -8.44 -17.17 3.44
C GLY A 148 -9.04 -16.06 2.57
N LEU A 149 -9.82 -16.40 1.54
CA LEU A 149 -10.47 -15.40 0.71
C LEU A 149 -11.27 -14.42 1.59
N ALA A 150 -11.01 -13.14 1.44
CA ALA A 150 -11.73 -12.06 2.11
C ALA A 150 -11.95 -10.93 1.11
N THR A 151 -13.13 -10.30 1.13
CA THR A 151 -13.48 -9.24 0.17
C THR A 151 -14.08 -8.04 0.89
N ALA A 152 -13.65 -6.84 0.51
CA ALA A 152 -14.22 -5.57 0.98
C ALA A 152 -14.34 -4.57 -0.17
N VAL A 153 -15.34 -3.70 -0.09
CA VAL A 153 -15.47 -2.53 -0.97
C VAL A 153 -14.87 -1.33 -0.27
N ILE A 154 -13.88 -0.71 -0.91
CA ILE A 154 -13.12 0.41 -0.35
C ILE A 154 -13.27 1.61 -1.28
N PRO A 155 -13.82 2.74 -0.79
CA PRO A 155 -13.87 4.00 -1.53
C PRO A 155 -12.50 4.69 -1.44
N VAL A 156 -11.86 4.97 -2.58
CA VAL A 156 -10.56 5.66 -2.68
C VAL A 156 -10.79 7.07 -3.21
N ASN A 157 -10.27 8.09 -2.51
CA ASN A 157 -10.27 9.48 -2.97
C ASN A 157 -8.85 9.95 -3.33
N ALA A 158 -8.74 10.96 -4.21
CA ALA A 158 -7.45 11.55 -4.59
C ALA A 158 -6.71 12.12 -3.38
N GLY A 159 -5.43 11.81 -3.25
CA GLY A 159 -4.58 12.27 -2.14
C GLY A 159 -4.90 11.63 -0.78
N GLN A 160 -5.87 10.71 -0.72
CA GLN A 160 -6.21 9.99 0.50
C GLN A 160 -5.31 8.76 0.66
N GLN A 161 -4.93 8.45 1.89
CA GLN A 161 -4.42 7.14 2.28
C GLN A 161 -5.45 6.43 3.17
N ILE A 162 -5.74 5.17 2.86
CA ILE A 162 -6.69 4.33 3.59
C ILE A 162 -5.98 3.08 4.05
N ASP A 163 -6.01 2.83 5.36
CA ASP A 163 -5.50 1.58 5.92
C ASP A 163 -6.56 0.49 5.86
N VAL A 164 -6.17 -0.68 5.36
CA VAL A 164 -7.00 -1.87 5.22
C VAL A 164 -6.25 -3.03 5.84
N HIS A 165 -6.85 -3.65 6.85
CA HIS A 165 -6.24 -4.76 7.55
C HIS A 165 -6.87 -6.06 7.10
N TYR A 166 -6.02 -7.00 6.71
CA TYR A 166 -6.36 -8.37 6.38
C TYR A 166 -5.74 -9.33 7.40
N ALA A 167 -6.53 -10.27 7.88
CA ALA A 167 -6.09 -11.37 8.72
C ALA A 167 -6.40 -12.70 8.05
N ALA A 168 -5.35 -13.46 7.75
CA ALA A 168 -5.47 -14.82 7.25
C ALA A 168 -6.09 -15.73 8.33
N PRO A 169 -6.87 -16.75 7.93
CA PRO A 169 -7.44 -17.70 8.87
C PRO A 169 -6.37 -18.58 9.50
N VAL A 170 -6.60 -19.01 10.73
CA VAL A 170 -5.75 -20.00 11.41
C VAL A 170 -5.95 -21.39 10.78
N ILE A 171 -7.15 -21.65 10.27
CA ILE A 171 -7.54 -22.92 9.64
C ILE A 171 -7.77 -22.67 8.15
N VAL A 172 -7.04 -23.41 7.31
CA VAL A 172 -6.96 -23.19 5.84
C VAL A 172 -8.28 -23.33 5.07
N PHE A 173 -9.33 -23.88 5.69
CA PHE A 173 -10.67 -24.03 5.11
C PHE A 173 -11.61 -22.86 5.39
N LEU A 174 -11.18 -21.89 6.21
CA LEU A 174 -11.99 -20.73 6.54
C LEU A 174 -11.67 -19.55 5.62
N ASN A 175 -12.59 -18.59 5.57
CA ASN A 175 -12.34 -17.29 4.96
C ASN A 175 -11.45 -16.45 5.86
N GLY A 176 -10.72 -15.51 5.26
CA GLY A 176 -9.99 -14.49 5.98
C GLY A 176 -10.93 -13.41 6.50
N ALA A 177 -10.40 -12.48 7.27
CA ALA A 177 -11.11 -11.28 7.70
C ALA A 177 -10.44 -10.05 7.08
N ILE A 178 -11.24 -9.11 6.58
CA ILE A 178 -10.76 -7.85 6.01
C ILE A 178 -11.60 -6.70 6.55
N GLY A 179 -10.97 -5.58 6.90
CA GLY A 179 -11.68 -4.42 7.39
C GLY A 179 -10.80 -3.17 7.60
N PRO A 180 -11.43 -2.05 7.99
CA PRO A 180 -10.73 -0.78 8.21
C PRO A 180 -9.93 -0.75 9.53
N THR A 181 -10.15 -1.73 10.41
CA THR A 181 -9.44 -1.87 11.69
C THR A 181 -8.69 -3.20 11.73
N PRO A 182 -7.67 -3.36 12.59
CA PRO A 182 -6.97 -4.63 12.75
C PRO A 182 -7.93 -5.80 13.00
N GLN A 183 -7.87 -6.80 12.13
CA GLN A 183 -8.77 -7.96 12.15
C GLN A 183 -8.18 -9.11 12.98
N LYS A 184 -9.05 -9.84 13.70
CA LYS A 184 -8.64 -11.07 14.39
C LYS A 184 -8.65 -12.23 13.39
N ALA A 185 -7.65 -13.11 13.47
CA ALA A 185 -7.55 -14.29 12.62
C ALA A 185 -8.74 -15.25 12.85
N PRO A 186 -9.54 -15.55 11.81
CA PRO A 186 -10.65 -16.49 11.90
C PRO A 186 -10.19 -17.90 12.29
N GLY A 187 -10.99 -18.61 13.09
CA GLY A 187 -10.71 -19.99 13.50
C GLY A 187 -9.75 -20.15 14.68
N MET A 188 -9.29 -19.06 15.30
CA MET A 188 -8.37 -19.11 16.45
C MET A 188 -8.91 -19.96 17.61
N GLY A 189 -10.17 -19.75 18.02
CA GLY A 189 -10.76 -20.51 19.13
C GLY A 189 -10.87 -22.00 18.83
N LEU A 190 -11.26 -22.35 17.60
CA LEU A 190 -11.32 -23.75 17.14
C LEU A 190 -9.94 -24.39 17.11
N ALA A 191 -8.92 -23.70 16.57
CA ALA A 191 -7.56 -24.18 16.53
C ALA A 191 -7.00 -24.43 17.94
N ILE A 192 -7.21 -23.50 18.88
CA ILE A 192 -6.80 -23.68 20.28
C ILE A 192 -7.51 -24.87 20.92
N GLY A 193 -8.83 -25.03 20.68
CA GLY A 193 -9.60 -26.16 21.20
C GLY A 193 -9.10 -27.51 20.68
N ILE A 194 -8.82 -27.62 19.39
CA ILE A 194 -8.26 -28.84 18.78
C ILE A 194 -6.88 -29.16 19.37
N MET A 195 -6.01 -28.17 19.50
CA MET A 195 -4.67 -28.37 20.08
C MET A 195 -4.75 -28.81 21.54
N ALA A 196 -5.53 -28.10 22.36
CA ALA A 196 -5.70 -28.44 23.78
C ALA A 196 -6.34 -29.82 23.96
N GLY A 197 -7.36 -30.16 23.18
CA GLY A 197 -8.00 -31.47 23.19
C GLY A 197 -7.04 -32.60 22.77
N SER A 198 -6.20 -32.37 21.76
CA SER A 198 -5.21 -33.36 21.32
C SER A 198 -4.16 -33.62 22.40
N VAL A 199 -3.65 -32.58 23.05
CA VAL A 199 -2.70 -32.72 24.17
C VAL A 199 -3.34 -33.47 25.34
N ALA A 200 -4.57 -33.11 25.70
CA ALA A 200 -5.31 -33.79 26.77
C ALA A 200 -5.54 -35.27 26.47
N LEU A 201 -5.90 -35.61 25.22
CA LEU A 201 -6.06 -36.99 24.76
C LEU A 201 -4.73 -37.75 24.83
N CYS A 202 -3.63 -37.18 24.35
CA CYS A 202 -2.31 -37.82 24.44
C CYS A 202 -1.90 -38.10 25.89
N VAL A 203 -2.10 -37.13 26.79
CA VAL A 203 -1.82 -37.32 28.23
C VAL A 203 -2.69 -38.45 28.79
N LEU A 204 -3.98 -38.47 28.48
CA LEU A 204 -4.89 -39.53 28.91
C LEU A 204 -4.41 -40.91 28.42
N LEU A 205 -4.05 -41.05 27.14
CA LEU A 205 -3.57 -42.30 26.56
C LEU A 205 -2.25 -42.76 27.22
N ILE A 206 -1.34 -41.83 27.51
CA ILE A 206 -0.10 -42.13 28.24
C ILE A 206 -0.42 -42.65 29.65
N LEU A 207 -1.30 -41.98 30.39
CA LEU A 207 -1.70 -42.42 31.73
C LEU A 207 -2.37 -43.79 31.71
N LEU A 208 -3.27 -44.04 30.76
CA LEU A 208 -3.90 -45.35 30.58
C LEU A 208 -2.88 -46.44 30.24
N SER A 209 -1.87 -46.13 29.43
CA SER A 209 -0.80 -47.09 29.10
C SER A 209 0.05 -47.43 30.33
N ILE A 210 0.36 -46.44 31.18
CA ILE A 210 1.12 -46.64 32.42
C ILE A 210 0.30 -47.48 33.42
N ILE A 211 -0.99 -47.18 33.58
CA ILE A 211 -1.89 -47.95 34.45
C ILE A 211 -1.99 -49.39 33.94
N SER A 212 -2.17 -49.58 32.64
CA SER A 212 -2.25 -50.92 32.03
C SER A 212 -0.95 -51.72 32.26
N ALA A 213 0.21 -51.07 32.15
CA ALA A 213 1.52 -51.69 32.41
C ALA A 213 1.78 -51.99 33.89
N ALA A 214 1.12 -51.28 34.82
CA ALA A 214 1.24 -51.53 36.26
C ALA A 214 0.32 -52.65 36.77
N MET A 215 -0.68 -53.05 35.99
CA MET A 215 -1.67 -54.07 36.36
C MET A 215 -1.45 -55.44 35.70
N GLY A 216 -0.53 -55.54 34.73
CA GLY A 216 -0.14 -56.80 34.07
C GLY A 216 1.21 -57.29 34.56
#